data_AF-X1UBD0-F1
#
_entry.id   AF-X1UBD0-F1
#
_cell.length_a   1.000
_cell.length_b   1.000
_cell.length_c   1.000
_cell.angle_alpha   90.00
_cell.angle_beta   90.00
_cell.angle_gamma   90.00
#
_symmetry.space_group_name_H-M   'P 1'
#
loop_
_entity.id
_entity.type
_entity.pdbx_description
1 polymer ?
#
loop_
_entity_poly.entity_id
_entity_poly.type
_entity_poly.pdbx_seq_one_letter_code
_entity_poly.pdbx_strand_id
1 'polypeptide(L)'
;MLTQKKRGALIQSYEERRQALAEFIDSECGSSRCIIFPIETKEGGADKMEDLEALVVSDEIGVVQMAFSINAMRAENGIPRFHIVVVPRVRTKDGRPLSSSRIRDGEAFTDKELVY
;
A
#
# COMPACT_ATOMS: atom_id res chain seq x y z
N MET A 1 13.39 -7.43 -4.19
CA MET A 1 12.83 -6.06 -4.03
C MET A 1 13.14 -5.43 -2.67
N LEU A 2 12.93 -6.11 -1.53
CA LEU A 2 13.14 -5.51 -0.21
C LEU A 2 14.61 -5.34 0.20
N THR A 3 15.50 -6.18 -0.30
CA THR A 3 16.95 -6.15 -0.02
C THR A 3 17.65 -4.88 -0.52
N GLN A 4 17.05 -4.16 -1.47
CA GLN A 4 17.58 -2.90 -2.00
C GLN A 4 17.15 -1.68 -1.16
N LYS A 5 16.29 -1.85 -0.15
CA LYS A 5 15.83 -0.73 0.69
C LYS A 5 16.88 -0.41 1.76
N LYS A 6 17.08 0.90 2.03
CA LYS A 6 17.98 1.42 3.07
C LYS A 6 17.83 0.72 4.43
N ARG A 7 16.62 0.31 4.78
CA ARG A 7 16.27 -0.34 6.06
C ARG A 7 15.84 -1.79 5.88
N GLY A 8 16.28 -2.45 4.80
CA GLY A 8 15.83 -3.79 4.42
C GLY A 8 15.97 -4.83 5.53
N ALA A 9 17.08 -4.78 6.28
CA ALA A 9 17.36 -5.68 7.40
C ALA A 9 16.40 -5.51 8.61
N LEU A 10 15.70 -4.38 8.70
CA LEU A 10 14.71 -4.08 9.76
C LEU A 10 13.27 -4.33 9.29
N ILE A 11 13.07 -4.81 8.06
CA ILE A 11 11.75 -5.13 7.53
C ILE A 11 11.39 -6.55 7.96
N GLN A 12 10.20 -6.71 8.53
CA GLN A 12 9.64 -8.01 8.88
C GLN A 12 9.53 -8.92 7.66
N SER A 13 9.66 -10.22 7.87
CA SER A 13 9.46 -11.25 6.86
C SER A 13 8.08 -11.13 6.20
N TYR A 14 7.89 -11.78 5.06
CA TYR A 14 6.59 -11.78 4.41
C TYR A 14 5.48 -12.34 5.31
N GLU A 15 5.73 -13.46 6.00
CA GLU A 15 4.74 -14.10 6.88
C GLU A 15 4.39 -13.22 8.08
N GLU A 16 5.36 -12.58 8.73
CA GLU A 16 5.09 -11.65 9.83
C GLU A 16 4.21 -10.47 9.37
N ARG A 17 4.50 -9.90 8.20
CA ARG A 17 3.68 -8.80 7.64
C ARG A 17 2.29 -9.26 7.24
N ARG A 18 2.19 -10.46 6.66
CA ARG A 18 0.91 -11.06 6.25
C ARG A 18 0.03 -11.34 7.47
N GLN A 19 0.60 -11.90 8.53
CA GLN A 19 -0.11 -12.19 9.77
C GLN A 19 -0.63 -10.91 10.43
N ALA A 20 0.22 -9.91 10.60
CA ALA A 20 -0.19 -8.62 11.18
C ALA A 20 -1.30 -7.93 10.36
N LEU A 21 -1.24 -8.01 9.02
CA LEU A 21 -2.28 -7.48 8.15
C LEU A 21 -3.60 -8.27 8.28
N ALA A 22 -3.53 -9.60 8.37
CA ALA A 22 -4.71 -10.44 8.54
C ALA A 22 -5.42 -10.16 9.87
N GLU A 23 -4.68 -10.04 10.97
CA GLU A 23 -5.20 -9.70 12.29
C GLU A 23 -5.91 -8.34 12.29
N PHE A 24 -5.29 -7.33 11.67
CA PHE A 24 -5.89 -5.99 11.55
C PHE A 24 -7.18 -5.99 10.71
N ILE A 25 -7.18 -6.67 9.56
CA ILE A 25 -8.38 -6.77 8.71
C ILE A 25 -9.52 -7.46 9.46
N ASP A 26 -9.20 -8.54 10.19
CA ASP A 26 -10.19 -9.29 10.94
C ASP A 26 -10.81 -8.44 12.06
N SER A 27 -9.99 -7.66 12.78
CA SER A 27 -10.47 -6.75 13.83
C SER A 27 -11.32 -5.60 13.30
N GLU A 28 -11.03 -5.08 12.10
CA GLU A 28 -11.76 -3.95 11.52
C GLU A 28 -13.06 -4.37 10.83
N CYS A 29 -13.05 -5.48 10.10
CA CYS A 29 -14.13 -5.74 9.15
C CYS A 29 -14.37 -7.20 8.74
N GLY A 30 -13.71 -8.14 9.43
CA GLY A 30 -13.81 -9.57 9.17
C GLY A 30 -13.01 -10.03 7.94
N SER A 31 -12.25 -11.12 8.10
CA SER A 31 -11.36 -11.68 7.08
C SER A 31 -12.03 -12.19 5.80
N SER A 32 -13.35 -12.48 5.80
CA SER A 32 -14.06 -13.05 4.64
C SER A 32 -14.19 -12.12 3.43
N ARG A 33 -13.97 -10.81 3.61
CA ARG A 33 -14.11 -9.80 2.55
C ARG A 33 -12.80 -9.43 1.88
N CYS A 34 -11.69 -10.06 2.26
CA CYS A 34 -10.36 -9.69 1.81
C CYS A 34 -9.54 -10.91 1.37
N ILE A 35 -8.75 -10.72 0.32
CA ILE A 35 -7.75 -11.70 -0.14
C ILE A 35 -6.38 -11.04 -0.01
N ILE A 36 -5.44 -11.72 0.63
CA ILE A 36 -4.06 -11.26 0.82
C ILE A 36 -3.15 -12.16 0.00
N PHE A 37 -2.35 -11.57 -0.87
CA PHE A 37 -1.37 -12.28 -1.70
C PHE A 37 -0.06 -11.50 -1.82
N PRO A 38 1.07 -12.16 -2.11
CA PRO A 38 2.36 -11.50 -2.27
C PRO A 38 2.43 -10.73 -3.60
N ILE A 39 3.07 -9.56 -3.56
CA ILE A 39 3.36 -8.75 -4.75
C ILE A 39 4.87 -8.81 -5.02
N GLU A 40 5.23 -9.30 -6.20
CA GLU A 40 6.63 -9.50 -6.60
C GLU A 40 7.07 -8.58 -7.75
N THR A 41 6.12 -8.06 -8.52
CA THR A 41 6.35 -7.09 -9.60
C THR A 41 5.96 -5.68 -9.14
N LYS A 42 6.30 -4.65 -9.94
CA LYS A 42 5.93 -3.27 -9.62
C LYS A 42 4.42 -3.04 -9.71
N GLU A 43 3.79 -3.71 -10.67
CA GLU A 43 2.37 -3.62 -10.99
C GLU A 43 1.52 -4.55 -10.12
N GLY A 44 2.14 -5.57 -9.51
CA GLY A 44 1.46 -6.55 -8.66
C GLY A 44 0.38 -7.38 -9.36
N GLY A 45 0.41 -7.44 -10.69
CA GLY A 45 -0.61 -8.10 -11.51
C GLY A 45 -1.87 -7.27 -11.74
N ALA A 46 -1.93 -6.03 -11.21
CA ALA A 46 -3.06 -5.14 -11.39
C ALA A 46 -3.29 -4.75 -12.86
N ASP A 47 -2.29 -4.89 -13.72
CA ASP A 47 -2.37 -4.70 -15.17
C ASP A 47 -3.09 -5.84 -15.92
N LYS A 48 -3.39 -6.96 -15.25
CA LYS A 48 -3.95 -8.19 -15.85
C LYS A 48 -5.22 -8.73 -15.17
N MET A 49 -5.51 -8.32 -13.93
CA MET A 49 -6.70 -8.80 -13.21
C MET A 49 -7.98 -8.19 -13.81
N GLU A 50 -8.86 -9.03 -14.33
CA GLU A 50 -10.10 -8.60 -15.01
C GLU A 50 -11.25 -8.30 -14.05
N ASP A 51 -11.34 -9.03 -12.93
CA ASP A 51 -12.46 -8.96 -11.98
C ASP A 51 -12.34 -7.84 -10.94
N LEU A 52 -11.69 -6.72 -11.30
CA LEU A 52 -11.41 -5.60 -10.40
C LEU A 52 -11.83 -4.27 -11.02
N GLU A 53 -12.51 -3.42 -10.24
CA GLU A 53 -13.10 -2.16 -10.72
C GLU A 53 -12.32 -0.91 -10.28
N ALA A 54 -11.61 -0.98 -9.15
CA ALA A 54 -10.95 0.17 -8.55
C ALA A 54 -9.54 -0.16 -8.05
N LEU A 55 -8.68 0.86 -8.05
CA LEU A 55 -7.33 0.82 -7.49
C LEU A 55 -7.20 1.90 -6.42
N VAL A 56 -7.06 1.47 -5.17
CA VAL A 56 -6.93 2.36 -4.01
C VAL A 56 -5.46 2.60 -3.70
N VAL A 57 -5.03 3.86 -3.66
CA VAL A 57 -3.62 4.25 -3.46
C VAL A 57 -3.46 5.41 -2.50
N SER A 58 -2.28 5.54 -1.90
CA SER A 58 -1.91 6.71 -1.09
C SER A 58 -1.64 7.96 -1.93
N ASP A 59 -1.77 9.14 -1.33
CA ASP A 59 -1.45 10.47 -1.87
C ASP A 59 0.02 10.76 -2.23
N GLU A 60 0.88 9.73 -2.27
CA GLU A 60 2.26 9.89 -2.69
C GLU A 60 2.35 10.05 -4.21
N ILE A 61 3.00 11.13 -4.67
CA ILE A 61 3.09 11.47 -6.10
C ILE A 61 3.56 10.29 -6.96
N GLY A 62 4.62 9.59 -6.55
CA GLY A 62 5.13 8.44 -7.29
C GLY A 62 4.17 7.25 -7.34
N VAL A 63 3.35 7.07 -6.29
CA VAL A 63 2.32 6.03 -6.25
C VAL A 63 1.15 6.38 -7.17
N VAL A 64 0.71 7.63 -7.15
CA VAL A 64 -0.35 8.12 -8.06
C VAL A 64 0.08 8.02 -9.52
N GLN A 65 1.33 8.35 -9.84
CA GLN A 65 1.90 8.16 -11.18
C GLN A 65 1.88 6.70 -11.61
N MET A 66 2.27 5.78 -10.71
CA MET A 66 2.21 4.34 -10.98
C MET A 66 0.78 3.86 -11.25
N ALA A 67 -0.22 4.37 -10.51
CA ALA A 67 -1.63 4.03 -10.76
C ALA A 67 -2.07 4.44 -12.18
N PHE A 68 -1.64 5.62 -12.67
CA PHE A 68 -1.89 6.02 -14.06
C PHE A 68 -1.16 5.13 -15.08
N SER A 69 0.10 4.74 -14.80
CA SER A 69 0.84 3.79 -15.64
C SER A 69 0.14 2.43 -15.72
N ILE A 70 -0.39 1.91 -14.60
CA ILE A 70 -1.18 0.68 -14.58
C ILE A 70 -2.41 0.83 -15.48
N ASN A 71 -3.14 1.95 -15.42
CA ASN A 71 -4.27 2.18 -16.31
C ASN A 71 -3.91 2.29 -17.80
N ALA A 72 -2.70 2.77 -18.12
CA ALA A 72 -2.20 2.73 -19.49
C ALA A 72 -1.95 1.28 -19.95
N MET A 73 -1.27 0.47 -19.12
CA MET A 73 -1.05 -0.96 -19.40
C MET A 73 -2.36 -1.75 -19.53
N ARG A 74 -3.35 -1.47 -18.68
CA ARG A 74 -4.68 -2.08 -18.77
C ARG A 74 -5.36 -1.78 -20.11
N ALA A 75 -5.29 -0.52 -20.57
CA ALA A 75 -5.83 -0.14 -21.86
C ALA A 75 -5.11 -0.80 -23.03
N GLU A 76 -3.78 -0.97 -22.95
CA GLU A 76 -2.98 -1.70 -23.94
C GLU A 76 -3.33 -3.20 -23.96
N ASN A 77 -3.63 -3.79 -22.79
CA ASN A 77 -4.07 -5.17 -22.64
C ASN A 77 -5.55 -5.39 -22.99
N GLY A 78 -6.31 -4.34 -23.33
CA GLY A 78 -7.71 -4.43 -23.69
C GLY A 78 -8.67 -4.66 -22.52
N ILE A 79 -8.23 -4.42 -21.28
CA ILE A 79 -9.06 -4.59 -20.08
C ILE A 79 -9.50 -3.24 -19.50
N PRO A 80 -10.67 -3.16 -18.82
CA PRO A 80 -11.21 -1.90 -18.32
C PRO A 80 -10.24 -1.18 -17.37
N ARG A 81 -10.08 0.13 -17.54
CA ARG A 81 -9.29 0.94 -16.60
C ARG A 81 -9.92 0.94 -15.21
N PHE A 82 -9.09 0.99 -14.18
CA PHE A 82 -9.54 1.17 -12.80
C PHE A 82 -10.07 2.58 -12.57
N HIS A 83 -11.09 2.67 -11.71
CA HIS A 83 -11.36 3.87 -10.93
C HIS A 83 -10.25 4.06 -9.88
N ILE A 84 -9.42 5.09 -10.06
CA ILE A 84 -8.31 5.37 -9.12
C ILE A 84 -8.87 6.16 -7.93
N VAL A 85 -8.80 5.56 -6.75
CA VAL A 85 -9.18 6.21 -5.48
C VAL A 85 -7.92 6.60 -4.72
N VAL A 86 -7.69 7.89 -4.56
CA VAL A 86 -6.53 8.41 -3.82
C VAL A 86 -6.95 8.72 -2.39
N VAL A 87 -6.31 8.06 -1.42
CA VAL A 87 -6.54 8.25 0.01
C VAL A 87 -5.34 9.00 0.63
N PRO A 88 -5.55 10.16 1.27
CA PRO A 88 -4.49 10.86 1.99
C PRO A 88 -3.86 9.99 3.07
N ARG A 89 -2.54 10.04 3.21
CA ARG A 89 -1.87 9.41 4.35
C ARG A 89 -2.08 10.24 5.61
N VAL A 90 -2.26 9.55 6.72
CA VAL A 90 -2.19 10.15 8.06
C VAL A 90 -0.85 10.85 8.24
N ARG A 91 -0.89 12.07 8.77
CA ARG A 91 0.29 12.92 8.98
C ARG A 91 0.61 13.06 10.45
N THR A 92 1.85 13.44 10.75
CA THR A 92 2.28 13.83 12.09
C THR A 92 2.25 15.35 12.22
N LYS A 93 2.39 15.87 13.45
CA LYS A 93 2.37 17.33 13.74
C LYS A 93 3.32 18.19 12.90
N ASP A 94 4.41 17.61 12.41
CA ASP A 94 5.38 18.27 11.53
C ASP A 94 4.94 18.32 10.04
N GLY A 95 3.71 17.89 9.74
CA GLY A 95 3.12 17.85 8.40
C GLY A 95 3.60 16.70 7.51
N ARG A 96 4.58 15.90 7.97
CA ARG A 96 5.11 14.77 7.20
C ARG A 96 4.20 13.54 7.37
N PRO A 97 4.06 12.67 6.34
CA PRO A 97 3.30 11.43 6.47
C PRO A 97 3.88 10.51 7.56
N LEU A 98 2.99 9.81 8.27
CA LEU A 98 3.36 8.67 9.08
C LEU A 98 3.90 7.57 8.15
N SER A 99 5.04 6.96 8.49
CA SER A 99 5.59 5.87 7.68
C SER A 99 6.45 4.91 8.49
N SER A 100 6.46 3.64 8.09
CA SER A 100 7.28 2.61 8.73
C SER A 100 8.79 2.90 8.63
N SER A 101 9.23 3.68 7.64
CA SER A 101 10.63 4.11 7.55
C SER A 101 11.02 5.02 8.72
N ARG A 102 10.14 5.94 9.12
CA ARG A 102 10.35 6.83 10.27
C ARG A 102 10.36 6.08 11.58
N ILE A 103 9.42 5.14 11.75
CA ILE A 103 9.39 4.25 12.92
C ILE A 103 10.69 3.47 13.04
N ARG A 104 11.20 2.92 11.93
CA ARG A 104 12.49 2.23 11.89
C ARG A 104 13.71 3.13 12.08
N ASP A 105 13.57 4.45 11.92
CA ASP A 105 14.60 5.43 12.28
C ASP A 105 14.58 5.80 13.77
N GLY A 106 13.67 5.19 14.55
CA GLY A 106 13.52 5.46 15.98
C GLY A 106 12.55 6.59 16.30
N GLU A 107 11.81 7.10 15.31
CA GLU A 107 10.71 8.02 15.60
C GLU A 107 9.56 7.26 16.29
N ALA A 108 9.10 7.76 17.43
CA ALA A 108 7.93 7.27 18.13
C ALA A 108 6.74 8.20 17.88
N PHE A 109 5.56 7.62 17.68
CA PHE A 109 4.33 8.37 17.42
C PHE A 109 3.26 7.90 18.39
N THR A 110 2.48 8.85 18.89
CA THR A 110 1.28 8.58 19.68
C THR A 110 0.03 9.03 18.91
N ASP A 111 -1.12 8.41 19.17
CA ASP A 111 -2.37 8.75 18.46
C ASP A 111 -2.76 10.23 18.63
N LYS A 112 -2.33 10.87 19.73
CA LYS A 112 -2.51 12.31 20.01
C LYS A 112 -1.70 13.23 19.08
N GLU A 113 -0.83 12.66 18.26
CA GLU A 113 0.07 13.38 17.36
C GLU A 113 -0.26 13.16 15.89
N LEU A 114 -1.26 12.33 15.61
CA LEU A 114 -1.73 12.05 14.26
C LEU A 114 -2.76 13.08 13.81
N VAL A 115 -2.62 13.48 12.56
CA VAL A 115 -3.50 14.40 11.85
C VAL A 115 -4.11 13.62 10.70
N TYR A 116 -5.44 13.47 10.74
CA TYR A 116 -6.25 12.76 9.75
C TYR A 116 -6.78 13.74 8.70
#